data_AF-A0A844CQ84-F1
#
_entry.id   AF-A0A844CQ84-F1
#
_cell.length_a   1.000
_cell.length_b   1.000
_cell.length_c   1.000
_cell.angle_alpha   90.00
_cell.angle_beta   90.00
_cell.angle_gamma   90.00
#
_symmetry.space_group_name_H-M   'P 1'
#
loop_
_entity.id
_entity.type
_entity.pdbx_description
1 polymer ?
#
loop_
_entity_poly.entity_id
_entity_poly.type
_entity_poly.pdbx_seq_one_letter_code
_entity_poly.pdbx_strand_id
1 'polypeptide(L)'
;MQNSPFGIEGHGLFTLHPAIMLVLIPFVVMFVWASIKEYQRWRRFGPSMNKRSAYDIDETAPSYEPPVADDSDSDSNETTRPERGSHE
;
A
#
# COMPACT_ATOMS: atom_id res chain seq x y z
N MET A 1 34.33 20.35 -19.79
CA MET A 1 34.41 19.00 -19.21
C MET A 1 33.10 18.74 -18.48
N GLN A 2 32.60 17.52 -18.54
CA GLN A 2 31.18 17.17 -18.62
C GLN A 2 30.50 17.13 -17.24
N ASN A 3 29.52 18.02 -17.01
CA ASN A 3 28.67 17.98 -15.82
C ASN A 3 27.45 17.12 -16.16
N SER A 4 27.50 15.83 -15.88
CA SER A 4 26.36 14.92 -16.06
C SER A 4 25.23 15.28 -15.08
N PRO A 5 23.97 15.41 -15.52
CA PRO A 5 22.84 15.78 -14.64
C PRO A 5 22.45 14.66 -13.66
N PHE A 6 23.02 13.48 -13.82
CA PHE A 6 22.87 12.33 -12.93
C PHE A 6 24.25 11.92 -12.39
N GLY A 7 24.89 12.83 -11.66
CA GLY A 7 26.16 12.61 -10.99
C GLY A 7 26.05 11.55 -9.90
N ILE A 8 26.02 10.28 -10.29
CA ILE A 8 26.22 9.17 -9.36
C ILE A 8 27.72 8.97 -9.24
N GLU A 9 28.36 9.80 -8.42
CA GLU A 9 29.73 9.55 -7.98
C GLU A 9 29.70 8.34 -7.03
N GLY A 10 29.96 7.16 -7.59
CA GLY A 10 29.83 5.83 -6.97
C GLY A 10 30.74 5.53 -5.78
N HIS A 11 31.26 6.53 -5.08
CA HIS A 11 32.16 6.35 -3.93
C HIS A 11 31.65 7.02 -2.64
N GLY A 12 30.55 7.79 -2.69
CA GLY A 12 29.95 8.43 -1.51
C GLY A 12 29.15 7.50 -0.59
N LEU A 13 28.71 6.33 -1.09
CA LEU A 13 27.90 5.41 -0.30
C LEU A 13 28.70 4.70 0.80
N PHE A 14 29.95 4.34 0.54
CA PHE A 14 30.80 3.67 1.54
C PHE A 14 31.54 4.64 2.47
N THR A 15 31.54 5.95 2.17
CA THR A 15 32.06 7.01 3.06
C THR A 15 30.99 7.58 3.99
N LEU A 16 29.72 7.16 3.84
CA LEU A 16 28.70 7.34 4.89
C LEU A 16 29.19 6.65 6.17
N HIS A 17 29.16 7.40 7.27
CA HIS A 17 29.57 6.98 8.61
C HIS A 17 29.29 5.48 8.87
N PRO A 18 30.28 4.69 9.32
CA PRO A 18 30.08 3.25 9.58
C PRO A 18 28.90 2.97 10.53
N ALA A 19 28.58 3.91 11.42
CA ALA A 19 27.39 3.86 12.26
C ALA A 19 26.07 3.81 11.48
N ILE A 20 25.94 4.58 10.39
CA ILE A 20 24.74 4.60 9.54
C ILE A 20 24.58 3.24 8.86
N MET A 21 25.68 2.64 8.38
CA MET A 21 25.63 1.31 7.79
C MET A 21 25.23 0.23 8.80
N LEU A 22 25.76 0.27 10.03
CA LEU A 22 25.36 -0.66 11.09
C LEU A 22 23.86 -0.59 11.40
N VAL A 23 23.28 0.61 11.34
CA VAL A 23 21.83 0.80 11.54
C VAL A 23 21.04 0.36 10.31
N LEU A 24 21.51 0.65 9.09
CA LEU A 24 20.77 0.39 7.85
C LEU A 24 20.76 -1.10 7.47
N ILE A 25 21.89 -1.80 7.64
CA ILE A 25 22.06 -3.21 7.25
C ILE A 25 20.92 -4.12 7.75
N PRO A 26 20.54 -4.14 9.04
CA PRO A 26 19.49 -5.05 9.50
C PRO A 26 18.14 -4.79 8.83
N PHE A 27 17.80 -3.53 8.52
CA PHE A 27 16.57 -3.20 7.78
C PHE A 27 16.64 -3.72 6.35
N VAL A 28 17.72 -3.44 5.64
CA VAL A 28 17.90 -3.90 4.24
C VAL A 28 17.88 -5.42 4.17
N VAL A 29 18.53 -6.11 5.11
CA VAL A 29 18.54 -7.58 5.19
C VAL A 29 17.12 -8.14 5.33
N MET A 30 16.26 -7.54 6.15
CA MET A 30 14.86 -7.97 6.28
C MET A 30 14.09 -7.84 4.96
N PHE A 31 14.24 -6.73 4.25
CA PHE A 31 13.57 -6.52 2.96
C PHE A 31 14.09 -7.47 1.89
N VAL A 32 15.39 -7.71 1.82
CA VAL A 32 15.99 -8.67 0.89
C VAL A 32 15.47 -10.08 1.19
N TRP A 33 15.45 -10.49 2.46
CA TRP A 33 14.94 -11.80 2.86
C TRP A 33 13.46 -11.98 2.50
N ALA A 34 12.63 -10.98 2.79
CA ALA A 34 11.21 -11.00 2.43
C ALA A 34 11.04 -11.08 0.90
N SER A 35 11.83 -10.31 0.14
CA SER A 35 11.80 -10.30 -1.33
C SER A 35 12.18 -11.67 -1.91
N ILE A 36 13.17 -12.36 -1.33
CA ILE A 36 13.55 -13.71 -1.74
C ILE A 36 12.40 -14.70 -1.49
N LYS A 37 11.77 -14.64 -0.31
CA LYS A 37 10.63 -15.51 0.00
C LYS A 37 9.44 -15.25 -0.93
N GLU A 38 9.18 -13.99 -1.23
CA GLU A 38 8.13 -13.58 -2.15
C GLU A 38 8.42 -14.02 -3.59
N TYR A 39 9.67 -13.92 -4.03
CA TYR A 39 10.10 -14.45 -5.33
C TYR A 39 9.97 -15.98 -5.40
N GLN A 40 10.32 -16.71 -4.34
CA GLN A 40 10.11 -18.15 -4.26
C GLN A 40 8.62 -18.52 -4.29
N ARG A 41 7.77 -17.79 -3.57
CA ARG A 41 6.30 -17.91 -3.63
C ARG A 41 5.82 -17.69 -5.06
N TRP A 42 6.25 -16.61 -5.69
CA TRP A 42 5.85 -16.24 -7.04
C TRP A 42 6.25 -17.29 -8.07
N ARG A 43 7.46 -17.86 -7.97
CA ARG A 43 7.89 -18.98 -8.82
C ARG A 43 7.04 -20.25 -8.65
N ARG A 44 6.49 -20.49 -7.46
CA ARG A 44 5.70 -21.70 -7.15
C ARG A 44 4.20 -21.53 -7.42
N PHE A 45 3.64 -20.36 -7.12
CA PHE A 45 2.19 -20.10 -7.13
C PHE A 45 1.77 -19.12 -8.23
N GLY A 46 2.73 -18.52 -8.94
CA GLY A 46 2.47 -17.49 -9.93
C GLY A 46 2.12 -16.13 -9.31
N PRO A 47 1.71 -15.15 -10.13
CA PRO A 47 1.24 -13.84 -9.67
C PRO A 47 0.16 -14.01 -8.58
N SER A 48 0.17 -13.18 -7.53
CA SER A 48 -0.98 -13.09 -6.63
C SER A 48 -2.15 -12.48 -7.40
N MET A 49 -2.87 -13.32 -8.12
CA MET A 49 -4.14 -12.95 -8.72
C MET A 49 -5.05 -12.51 -7.57
N ASN A 50 -5.58 -11.30 -7.66
CA ASN A 50 -6.69 -10.87 -6.81
C ASN A 50 -7.85 -11.85 -7.08
N LYS A 51 -8.05 -12.82 -6.18
CA LYS A 51 -9.10 -13.83 -6.33
C LYS A 51 -10.50 -13.25 -6.17
N ARG A 52 -10.67 -11.93 -5.94
CA ARG A 52 -12.01 -11.31 -5.87
C ARG A 52 -12.89 -11.64 -7.06
N SER A 53 -12.31 -11.74 -8.26
CA SER A 53 -13.07 -12.11 -9.47
C SER A 53 -13.26 -13.61 -9.65
N ALA A 54 -12.66 -14.45 -8.79
CA ALA A 54 -12.76 -15.91 -8.84
C ALA A 54 -13.82 -16.46 -7.87
N TYR A 55 -14.44 -15.59 -7.06
CA TYR A 55 -15.56 -15.94 -6.20
C TYR A 55 -16.83 -15.37 -6.81
N ASP A 56 -17.88 -16.16 -6.85
CA ASP A 56 -19.21 -15.67 -7.23
C ASP A 56 -19.68 -14.65 -6.18
N ILE A 57 -20.28 -13.56 -6.65
CA ILE A 57 -20.88 -12.57 -5.76
C ILE A 57 -22.14 -13.20 -5.18
N ASP A 58 -22.13 -13.43 -3.87
CA ASP A 58 -23.30 -13.92 -3.16
C ASP A 58 -24.33 -12.79 -3.04
N GLU A 59 -25.35 -12.83 -3.89
CA GLU A 59 -26.48 -11.88 -3.86
C GLU A 59 -27.30 -12.00 -2.56
N THR A 60 -27.16 -13.10 -1.82
CA THR A 60 -27.82 -13.31 -0.53
C THR A 60 -27.01 -12.79 0.66
N ALA A 61 -25.80 -12.27 0.42
CA ALA A 61 -24.98 -11.71 1.47
C ALA A 61 -25.69 -10.51 2.15
N PRO A 62 -25.56 -10.36 3.48
CA PRO A 62 -26.13 -9.21 4.17
C PRO A 62 -25.59 -7.91 3.58
N SER A 63 -26.50 -7.03 3.13
CA SER A 63 -26.12 -5.67 2.78
C SER A 63 -25.63 -4.96 4.03
N TYR A 64 -24.59 -4.13 3.90
CA TYR A 64 -24.15 -3.28 4.99
C TYR A 64 -25.23 -2.26 5.31
N GLU A 65 -25.71 -2.27 6.56
CA GLU A 65 -26.54 -1.20 7.12
C GLU A 65 -25.60 -0.23 7.87
N PRO A 66 -25.55 1.05 7.48
CA PRO A 66 -24.76 2.05 8.20
C PRO A 66 -25.20 2.09 9.67
N PRO A 67 -24.25 2.22 10.62
CA PRO A 67 -24.62 2.42 12.02
C PRO A 67 -25.50 3.67 12.13
N VAL A 68 -26.59 3.55 12.87
CA VAL A 68 -27.42 4.70 13.23
C VAL A 68 -26.54 5.63 14.06
N ALA A 69 -26.41 6.88 13.64
CA ALA A 69 -25.79 7.89 14.50
C ALA A 69 -26.68 8.01 15.74
N ASP A 70 -26.15 7.72 16.92
CA ASP A 70 -26.83 8.05 18.15
C ASP A 70 -26.91 9.58 18.22
N ASP A 71 -28.12 10.13 18.21
CA ASP A 71 -28.40 11.57 18.37
C ASP A 71 -28.00 12.12 19.77
N SER A 72 -27.24 11.37 20.57
CA SER A 72 -26.56 11.85 21.77
C SER A 72 -25.18 12.44 21.41
N ASP A 73 -25.18 13.38 20.48
CA ASP A 73 -24.36 14.59 20.53
C ASP A 73 -24.85 15.48 19.39
N SER A 74 -25.81 16.34 19.72
CA SER A 74 -26.03 17.58 18.98
C SER A 74 -24.73 18.37 18.99
N ASP A 75 -23.92 18.22 17.95
CA ASP A 75 -23.17 19.35 17.45
C ASP A 75 -23.03 19.30 15.93
N SER A 76 -23.59 20.33 15.34
CA SER A 76 -23.72 20.59 13.93
C SER A 76 -22.38 20.59 13.18
N ASN A 77 -22.27 19.75 12.15
CA ASN A 77 -21.71 20.24 10.89
C ASN A 77 -22.33 19.51 9.70
N GLU A 78 -23.24 20.24 9.07
CA GLU A 78 -23.80 19.98 7.77
C GLU A 78 -22.69 19.95 6.70
N THR A 79 -22.49 18.82 6.04
CA THR A 79 -21.90 18.80 4.69
C THR A 79 -22.81 18.00 3.80
N THR A 80 -23.82 18.73 3.32
CA THR A 80 -24.82 18.33 2.33
C THR A 80 -24.16 17.68 1.12
N ARG A 81 -24.40 16.38 0.97
CA ARG A 81 -24.20 15.62 -0.27
C ARG A 81 -25.41 15.89 -1.19
N PRO A 82 -25.23 16.46 -2.39
CA PRO A 82 -26.26 16.32 -3.39
C PRO A 82 -26.18 14.92 -4.02
N GLU A 83 -27.25 14.16 -3.82
CA GLU A 83 -27.64 13.09 -4.75
C GLU A 83 -27.78 13.64 -6.16
N ARG A 84 -27.38 12.84 -7.15
CA ARG A 84 -27.93 12.96 -8.50
C ARG A 84 -28.28 11.56 -8.99
N GLY A 85 -29.52 11.17 -8.74
CA GLY A 85 -30.18 10.04 -9.39
C GLY A 85 -30.51 10.38 -10.86
N SER A 86 -30.29 9.35 -11.70
CA SER A 86 -31.02 8.92 -12.90
C SER A 86 -31.75 9.92 -13.80
N HIS A 87 -31.50 9.86 -15.12
CA HIS A 87 -32.55 9.77 -16.13
C HIS A 87 -31.99 9.19 -17.45
N GLU A 88 -32.63 8.09 -17.88
CA GLU A 88 -32.70 7.48 -19.23
C GLU A 88 -31.50 6.73 -19.82
#